data_AF-A0A1S3H3W1-F1
#
_entry.id   AF-A0A1S3H3W1-F1
#
_cell.length_a   1.000
_cell.length_b   1.000
_cell.length_c   1.000
_cell.angle_alpha   90.00
_cell.angle_beta   90.00
_cell.angle_gamma   90.00
#
_symmetry.space_group_name_H-M   'P 1'
#
loop_
_entity.id
_entity.type
_entity.pdbx_description
1 polymer ?
#
loop_
_entity_poly.entity_id
_entity_poly.type
_entity_poly.pdbx_seq_one_letter_code
_entity_poly.pdbx_strand_id
1 'polypeptide(L)'
;MRRNTKILLVFVIIWLMVIVYFKVVFDRGEEENKALKLKEEAIEEIKKTRGKELTNEDPSLDTRLSWQYFDEKNYVDKKKVQPGQDAYAKNKFNQVASDNIKSNRDVPDTRNWRCKDVKVHDNLPATSVIITFHNEARSTLLRTIVSVLNRSPDHLIKEIILVDDYSDDASDGQELAKIQKVKVLRNERREGLMRSRVKGADVATGPVLTFLDSHCECNTGWLEPLLQRIAEDRHNVVSPIIDVINMDNFQYIGASSELRGGKKREMEKSERLFGFVCIFPLLILES
;
A
#
# COMPACT_ATOMS: atom_id res chain seq x y z
N MET A 1 -51.60 37.07 -10.23
CA MET A 1 -51.10 36.44 -11.47
C MET A 1 -49.57 36.33 -11.62
N ARG A 2 -48.73 37.15 -10.97
CA ARG A 2 -47.25 37.12 -11.14
C ARG A 2 -46.45 36.11 -10.30
N ARG A 3 -47.06 35.44 -9.32
CA ARG A 3 -46.37 34.52 -8.39
C ARG A 3 -46.20 33.10 -8.95
N ASN A 4 -47.19 32.62 -9.69
CA ASN A 4 -47.17 31.26 -10.26
C ASN A 4 -46.21 31.15 -11.46
N THR A 5 -46.00 32.25 -12.20
CA THR A 5 -45.07 32.31 -13.35
C THR A 5 -43.61 32.20 -12.91
N LYS A 6 -43.25 32.77 -11.75
CA LYS A 6 -41.88 32.65 -11.19
C LYS A 6 -41.57 31.23 -10.74
N ILE A 7 -42.55 30.55 -10.14
CA ILE A 7 -42.41 29.15 -9.70
C ILE A 7 -42.23 28.24 -10.92
N LEU A 8 -43.02 28.44 -11.98
CA LEU A 8 -42.89 27.67 -13.22
C LEU A 8 -41.51 27.83 -13.87
N LEU A 9 -40.96 29.06 -13.89
CA LEU A 9 -39.61 29.34 -14.42
C LEU A 9 -38.52 28.61 -13.64
N VAL A 10 -38.63 28.55 -12.30
CA VAL A 10 -37.66 27.83 -11.47
C VAL A 10 -37.70 26.32 -11.75
N PHE A 11 -38.89 25.74 -11.90
CA PHE A 11 -39.01 24.31 -12.26
C PHE A 11 -38.40 24.00 -13.63
N VAL A 12 -38.57 24.87 -14.63
CA VAL A 12 -37.97 24.70 -15.96
C VAL A 12 -36.44 24.77 -15.89
N ILE A 13 -35.89 25.71 -15.11
CA ILE A 13 -34.43 25.84 -14.94
C ILE A 13 -33.84 24.62 -14.23
N ILE A 14 -34.50 24.12 -13.17
CA ILE A 14 -34.06 22.91 -12.46
C ILE A 14 -34.12 21.70 -13.40
N TRP A 15 -35.17 21.58 -14.21
CA TRP A 15 -35.31 20.47 -15.15
C TRP A 15 -34.23 20.48 -16.25
N LEU A 16 -33.89 21.67 -16.78
CA LEU A 16 -32.78 21.81 -17.73
C LEU A 16 -31.42 21.50 -17.09
N MET A 17 -31.18 21.93 -15.84
CA MET A 17 -29.95 21.59 -15.10
C MET A 17 -29.81 20.09 -14.89
N VAL A 18 -30.92 19.39 -14.58
CA VAL A 18 -30.92 17.92 -14.44
C VAL A 18 -30.60 17.25 -15.77
N ILE A 19 -31.17 17.69 -16.88
CA ILE A 19 -30.86 17.14 -18.22
C ILE A 19 -29.40 17.34 -18.59
N VAL A 20 -28.86 18.54 -18.36
CA VAL A 20 -27.44 18.83 -18.63
C VAL A 20 -26.54 17.96 -17.75
N TYR A 21 -26.88 17.82 -16.46
CA TYR A 21 -26.14 16.96 -15.56
C TYR A 21 -26.12 15.50 -16.04
N PHE A 22 -27.28 14.94 -16.38
CA PHE A 22 -27.36 13.57 -16.89
C PHE A 22 -26.60 13.40 -18.20
N LYS A 23 -26.64 14.38 -19.10
CA LYS A 23 -25.92 14.33 -20.37
C LYS A 23 -24.40 14.35 -20.15
N VAL A 24 -23.90 15.24 -19.29
CA VAL A 24 -22.46 15.33 -18.96
C VAL A 24 -21.95 14.08 -18.25
N VAL A 25 -22.73 13.50 -17.33
CA VAL A 25 -22.35 12.29 -16.62
C VAL A 25 -22.34 11.07 -17.55
N PHE A 26 -23.33 10.96 -18.44
CA PHE A 26 -23.41 9.86 -19.41
C PHE A 26 -22.27 9.91 -20.43
N ASP A 27 -21.97 11.10 -20.98
CA ASP A 27 -20.91 11.31 -21.97
C ASP A 27 -19.52 11.01 -21.39
N ARG A 28 -19.27 11.39 -20.12
CA ARG A 28 -18.02 11.04 -19.41
C ARG A 28 -17.87 9.53 -19.22
N GLY A 29 -18.97 8.82 -18.93
CA GLY A 29 -18.95 7.36 -18.82
C GLY A 29 -18.69 6.67 -20.17
N GLU A 30 -19.17 7.24 -21.29
CA GLU A 30 -18.93 6.68 -22.62
C GLU A 30 -17.48 6.88 -23.07
N GLU A 31 -16.87 8.04 -22.77
CA GLU A 31 -15.44 8.28 -23.02
C GLU A 31 -14.53 7.38 -22.20
N GLU A 32 -14.80 7.17 -20.90
CA GLU A 32 -14.02 6.27 -20.04
C GLU A 32 -14.04 4.83 -20.57
N ASN A 33 -15.21 4.33 -20.99
CA ASN A 33 -15.37 2.99 -21.54
C ASN A 33 -14.70 2.83 -22.92
N LYS A 34 -14.72 3.88 -23.75
CA LYS A 34 -14.06 3.89 -25.06
C LYS A 34 -12.53 3.93 -24.92
N ALA A 35 -12.01 4.69 -23.95
CA ALA A 35 -10.58 4.74 -23.65
C ALA A 35 -10.04 3.39 -23.15
N LEU A 36 -10.82 2.66 -22.32
CA LEU A 36 -10.45 1.31 -21.87
C LEU A 36 -10.35 0.34 -23.05
N LYS A 37 -11.35 0.32 -23.95
CA LYS A 37 -11.37 -0.57 -25.13
C LYS A 37 -10.22 -0.30 -26.08
N LEU A 38 -9.95 0.98 -26.40
CA LEU A 38 -8.82 1.35 -27.26
C LEU A 38 -7.47 0.95 -26.65
N LYS A 39 -7.36 0.96 -25.32
CA LYS A 39 -6.15 0.52 -24.62
C LYS A 39 -6.00 -1.01 -24.64
N GLU A 40 -7.08 -1.77 -24.47
CA GLU A 40 -7.08 -3.23 -24.61
C GLU A 40 -6.70 -3.66 -26.03
N GLU A 41 -7.25 -2.98 -27.05
CA GLU A 41 -6.92 -3.19 -28.46
C GLU A 41 -5.45 -2.86 -28.77
N ALA A 42 -4.92 -1.76 -28.24
CA ALA A 42 -3.50 -1.40 -28.38
C ALA A 42 -2.57 -2.43 -27.70
N ILE A 43 -2.96 -2.97 -26.54
CA ILE A 43 -2.19 -4.01 -25.84
C ILE A 43 -2.20 -5.32 -26.64
N GLU A 44 -3.32 -5.69 -27.25
CA GLU A 44 -3.45 -6.81 -28.17
C GLU A 44 -2.57 -6.64 -29.42
N GLU A 45 -2.57 -5.45 -30.03
CA GLU A 45 -1.71 -5.15 -31.19
C GLU A 45 -0.21 -5.19 -30.85
N ILE A 46 0.18 -4.68 -29.68
CA ILE A 46 1.57 -4.77 -29.20
C ILE A 46 1.97 -6.24 -29.01
N LYS A 47 1.11 -7.07 -28.42
CA LYS A 47 1.36 -8.52 -28.26
C LYS A 47 1.49 -9.22 -29.61
N LYS A 48 0.63 -8.89 -30.57
CA LYS A 48 0.60 -9.49 -31.91
C LYS A 48 1.81 -9.11 -32.76
N THR A 49 2.25 -7.86 -32.64
CA THR A 49 3.41 -7.33 -33.38
C THR A 49 4.73 -7.88 -32.83
N ARG A 50 4.83 -8.11 -31.52
CA ARG A 50 6.05 -8.63 -30.86
C ARG A 50 6.15 -10.15 -30.75
N GLY A 51 5.13 -10.92 -31.14
CA GLY A 51 5.15 -12.38 -31.14
C GLY A 51 6.17 -13.04 -32.10
N LYS A 52 6.97 -12.25 -32.85
CA LYS A 52 7.93 -12.75 -33.85
C LYS A 52 9.41 -12.44 -33.58
N GLU A 53 9.76 -11.70 -32.54
CA GLU A 53 11.16 -11.42 -32.17
C GLU A 53 11.37 -11.74 -30.69
N LEU A 54 11.71 -13.01 -30.41
CA LEU A 54 12.15 -13.48 -29.10
C LEU A 54 13.48 -14.22 -29.26
N THR A 55 14.54 -13.44 -29.43
CA THR A 55 15.87 -13.76 -28.90
C THR A 55 16.52 -12.44 -28.52
N ASN A 56 16.45 -12.13 -27.22
CA ASN A 56 17.31 -11.24 -26.41
C ASN A 56 16.44 -10.62 -25.32
N GLU A 57 16.56 -11.18 -24.11
CA GLU A 57 15.95 -10.65 -22.89
C GLU A 57 16.54 -9.26 -22.59
N ASP A 58 15.76 -8.21 -22.86
CA ASP A 58 16.01 -6.88 -22.31
C ASP A 58 15.31 -6.79 -20.93
N PRO A 59 16.05 -6.67 -19.80
CA PRO A 59 15.47 -6.74 -18.45
C PRO A 59 14.62 -5.52 -18.08
N SER A 60 14.52 -4.49 -18.93
CA SER A 60 13.98 -3.18 -18.56
C SER A 60 12.49 -2.98 -18.83
N LEU A 61 11.79 -3.95 -19.42
CA LEU A 61 10.36 -3.82 -19.71
C LEU A 61 9.54 -4.68 -18.76
N ASP A 62 9.31 -4.19 -17.54
CA ASP A 62 8.38 -4.81 -16.60
C ASP A 62 6.97 -4.79 -17.21
N THR A 63 6.53 -5.92 -17.78
CA THR A 63 5.18 -6.10 -18.34
C THR A 63 4.06 -6.09 -17.29
N ARG A 64 4.41 -5.90 -16.01
CA ARG A 64 3.44 -5.81 -14.91
C ARG A 64 2.68 -4.50 -14.93
N LEU A 65 1.53 -4.51 -14.27
CA LEU A 65 0.64 -3.34 -14.19
C LEU A 65 1.26 -2.30 -13.26
N SER A 66 1.29 -1.04 -13.70
CA SER A 66 1.42 0.07 -12.75
C SER A 66 0.28 0.01 -11.74
N TRP A 67 0.57 0.34 -10.48
CA TRP A 67 -0.42 0.29 -9.40
C TRP A 67 -1.66 1.15 -9.70
N GLN A 68 -1.53 2.19 -10.51
CA GLN A 68 -2.64 3.06 -10.93
C GLN A 68 -3.69 2.35 -11.78
N TYR A 69 -3.31 1.27 -12.47
CA TYR A 69 -4.20 0.47 -13.32
C TYR A 69 -4.63 -0.84 -12.65
N PHE A 70 -4.31 -1.02 -11.36
CA PHE A 70 -4.75 -2.19 -10.60
C PHE A 70 -6.24 -2.06 -10.26
N ASP A 71 -7.01 -3.13 -10.51
CA ASP A 71 -8.44 -3.19 -10.18
C ASP A 71 -8.65 -3.38 -8.67
N GLU A 72 -8.49 -2.29 -7.93
CA GLU A 72 -8.64 -2.23 -6.47
C GLU A 72 -10.03 -2.70 -6.03
N LYS A 73 -11.07 -2.30 -6.75
CA LYS A 73 -12.46 -2.58 -6.36
C LYS A 73 -12.72 -4.09 -6.38
N ASN A 74 -12.38 -4.76 -7.47
CA ASN A 74 -12.54 -6.21 -7.58
C ASN A 74 -11.67 -6.97 -6.59
N TYR A 75 -10.43 -6.51 -6.38
CA TYR A 75 -9.53 -7.11 -5.40
C TYR A 75 -10.11 -7.07 -3.98
N VAL A 76 -10.61 -5.91 -3.53
CA VAL A 76 -11.18 -5.71 -2.19
C VAL A 76 -12.56 -6.36 -2.05
N ASP A 77 -13.43 -6.25 -3.07
CA ASP A 77 -14.81 -6.76 -3.01
C ASP A 77 -14.87 -8.29 -2.79
N LYS A 78 -13.84 -9.05 -3.19
CA LYS A 78 -13.72 -10.51 -2.97
C LYS A 78 -13.78 -10.92 -1.49
N LYS A 79 -13.30 -10.06 -0.58
CA LYS A 79 -13.27 -10.35 0.88
C LYS A 79 -14.03 -9.32 1.72
N LYS A 80 -14.93 -8.58 1.08
CA LYS A 80 -15.74 -7.57 1.75
C LYS A 80 -16.62 -8.18 2.84
N VAL A 81 -16.76 -7.45 3.94
CA VAL A 81 -17.66 -7.83 5.03
C VAL A 81 -19.11 -7.75 4.54
N GLN A 82 -19.87 -8.84 4.72
CA GLN A 82 -21.26 -8.87 4.31
C GLN A 82 -22.13 -8.03 5.27
N PRO A 83 -23.23 -7.42 4.78
CA PRO A 83 -24.14 -6.68 5.63
C PRO A 83 -24.63 -7.53 6.82
N GLY A 84 -24.48 -6.99 8.04
CA GLY A 84 -24.89 -7.69 9.28
C GLY A 84 -23.81 -8.56 9.93
N GLN A 85 -22.63 -8.72 9.33
CA GLN A 85 -21.50 -9.38 9.97
C GLN A 85 -20.66 -8.40 10.80
N ASP A 86 -19.94 -8.91 11.81
CA ASP A 86 -19.02 -8.12 12.62
C ASP A 86 -17.77 -7.72 11.79
N ALA A 87 -17.57 -6.41 11.64
CA ALA A 87 -16.46 -5.82 10.90
C ALA A 87 -15.10 -6.04 11.58
N TYR A 88 -15.06 -6.36 12.88
CA TYR A 88 -13.83 -6.53 13.67
C TYR A 88 -13.40 -7.99 13.82
N ALA A 89 -14.28 -8.95 13.53
CA ALA A 89 -14.08 -10.36 13.84
C ALA A 89 -12.76 -10.92 13.30
N LYS A 90 -12.45 -10.62 12.03
CA LYS A 90 -11.27 -11.13 11.30
C LYS A 90 -9.98 -10.43 11.70
N ASN A 91 -9.94 -9.09 11.59
CA ASN A 91 -8.69 -8.34 11.64
C ASN A 91 -8.50 -7.49 12.91
N LYS A 92 -9.46 -7.52 13.84
CA LYS A 92 -9.47 -6.72 15.09
C LYS A 92 -9.47 -5.20 14.89
N PHE A 93 -9.76 -4.75 13.68
CA PHE A 93 -10.07 -3.37 13.33
C PHE A 93 -11.30 -3.34 12.41
N ASN A 94 -11.89 -2.18 12.20
CA ASN A 94 -13.07 -1.99 11.38
C ASN A 94 -12.77 -2.20 9.88
N GLN A 95 -12.95 -3.43 9.40
CA GLN A 95 -12.68 -3.73 7.99
C GLN A 95 -13.62 -2.94 7.05
N VAL A 96 -14.87 -2.69 7.44
CA VAL A 96 -15.81 -1.91 6.62
C VAL A 96 -15.31 -0.48 6.42
N ALA A 97 -14.76 0.15 7.46
CA ALA A 97 -14.15 1.47 7.33
C ALA A 97 -12.92 1.43 6.41
N SER A 98 -12.05 0.43 6.55
CA SER A 98 -10.87 0.25 5.69
C SER A 98 -11.23 0.04 4.21
N ASP A 99 -12.22 -0.79 3.93
CA ASP A 99 -12.63 -1.18 2.57
C ASP A 99 -13.30 -0.01 1.82
N ASN A 100 -13.83 0.98 2.54
CA ASN A 100 -14.43 2.19 1.96
C ASN A 100 -13.40 3.29 1.65
N ILE A 101 -12.14 3.08 2.04
CA ILE A 101 -11.05 4.05 1.85
C ILE A 101 -10.21 3.63 0.64
N LYS A 102 -9.95 4.58 -0.25
CA LYS A 102 -9.07 4.37 -1.41
C LYS A 102 -7.66 3.98 -0.97
N SER A 103 -7.04 3.05 -1.69
CA SER A 103 -5.65 2.62 -1.48
C SER A 103 -4.63 3.77 -1.56
N ASN A 104 -4.90 4.79 -2.37
CA ASN A 104 -4.04 5.96 -2.55
C ASN A 104 -4.53 7.21 -1.81
N ARG A 105 -5.33 7.07 -0.75
CA ARG A 105 -5.87 8.22 0.01
C ARG A 105 -4.77 9.17 0.49
N ASP A 106 -5.09 10.46 0.56
CA ASP A 106 -4.20 11.45 1.15
C ASP A 106 -4.13 11.29 2.68
N VAL A 107 -2.94 11.48 3.23
CA VAL A 107 -2.68 11.49 4.68
C VAL A 107 -2.09 12.85 5.07
N PRO A 108 -2.39 13.37 6.27
CA PRO A 108 -1.81 14.63 6.72
C PRO A 108 -0.29 14.51 6.88
N ASP A 109 0.45 15.56 6.51
CA ASP A 109 1.88 15.66 6.77
C ASP A 109 2.11 15.93 8.26
N THR A 110 2.48 14.88 9.00
CA THR A 110 2.71 14.90 10.46
C THR A 110 4.14 15.26 10.83
N ARG A 111 5.01 15.51 9.84
CA ARG A 111 6.42 15.82 10.08
C ARG A 111 6.58 17.19 10.73
N ASN A 112 7.64 17.33 11.51
CA ASN A 112 8.04 18.63 12.04
C ASN A 112 8.37 19.59 10.88
N TRP A 113 8.05 20.87 11.02
CA TRP A 113 8.32 21.88 9.99
C TRP A 113 9.80 21.91 9.56
N ARG A 114 10.74 21.64 10.48
CA ARG A 114 12.17 21.57 10.17
C ARG A 114 12.53 20.43 9.23
N CYS A 115 11.78 19.32 9.25
CA CYS A 115 12.01 18.18 8.38
C CYS A 115 11.70 18.51 6.90
N LYS A 116 10.93 19.56 6.63
CA LYS A 116 10.58 19.98 5.27
C LYS A 116 11.76 20.65 4.55
N ASP A 117 12.68 21.24 5.32
CA ASP A 117 13.83 21.96 4.81
C ASP A 117 15.11 21.10 4.77
N VAL A 118 15.04 19.84 5.26
CA VAL A 118 16.19 18.93 5.26
C VAL A 118 16.47 18.51 3.82
N LYS A 119 17.65 18.89 3.33
CA LYS A 119 18.17 18.41 2.06
C LYS A 119 18.70 17.00 2.24
N VAL A 120 18.17 16.07 1.46
CA VAL A 120 18.66 14.70 1.41
C VAL A 120 19.65 14.58 0.25
N HIS A 121 20.65 13.71 0.39
CA HIS A 121 21.60 13.40 -0.68
C HIS A 121 20.91 12.71 -1.87
N ASP A 122 21.34 13.02 -3.09
CA ASP A 122 20.76 12.44 -4.31
C ASP A 122 21.19 10.98 -4.54
N ASN A 123 22.33 10.56 -3.99
CA ASN A 123 22.91 9.23 -4.19
C ASN A 123 22.64 8.30 -3.01
N LEU A 124 21.37 7.95 -2.78
CA LEU A 124 20.99 6.98 -1.75
C LEU A 124 20.98 5.54 -2.30
N PRO A 125 21.33 4.54 -1.47
CA PRO A 125 21.20 3.14 -1.86
C PRO A 125 19.73 2.75 -2.00
N ALA A 126 19.37 2.00 -3.05
CA ALA A 126 18.04 1.44 -3.19
C ALA A 126 17.74 0.41 -2.08
N THR A 127 16.46 0.20 -1.78
CA THR A 127 16.01 -0.74 -0.74
C THR A 127 15.09 -1.82 -1.31
N SER A 128 15.17 -3.01 -0.72
CA SER A 128 14.15 -4.06 -0.86
C SER A 128 13.19 -3.97 0.32
N VAL A 129 11.93 -3.69 0.03
CA VAL A 129 10.88 -3.56 1.06
C VAL A 129 10.27 -4.93 1.31
N ILE A 130 10.33 -5.42 2.55
CA ILE A 130 9.82 -6.73 2.96
C ILE A 130 8.57 -6.52 3.81
N ILE A 131 7.44 -7.06 3.33
CA ILE A 131 6.14 -7.01 4.02
C ILE A 131 5.69 -8.45 4.24
N THR A 132 5.64 -8.86 5.50
CA THR A 132 5.11 -10.17 5.89
C THR A 132 3.64 -10.03 6.27
N PHE A 133 2.78 -10.96 5.85
CA PHE A 133 1.36 -10.94 6.22
C PHE A 133 0.81 -12.35 6.46
N HIS A 134 -0.25 -12.43 7.27
CA HIS A 134 -1.01 -13.65 7.51
C HIS A 134 -2.48 -13.25 7.71
N ASN A 135 -3.37 -13.70 6.82
CA ASN A 135 -4.81 -13.40 6.89
C ASN A 135 -5.14 -11.91 7.08
N GLU A 136 -4.41 -11.04 6.36
CA GLU A 136 -4.58 -9.58 6.41
C GLU A 136 -5.80 -9.12 5.59
N ALA A 137 -6.38 -7.96 5.93
CA ALA A 137 -7.41 -7.37 5.09
C ALA A 137 -6.83 -6.94 3.73
N ARG A 138 -7.55 -7.21 2.65
CA ARG A 138 -7.09 -6.85 1.29
C ARG A 138 -6.88 -5.34 1.13
N SER A 139 -7.76 -4.53 1.71
CA SER A 139 -7.68 -3.07 1.65
C SER A 139 -6.44 -2.52 2.37
N THR A 140 -6.09 -3.03 3.56
CA THR A 140 -4.89 -2.61 4.31
C THR A 140 -3.61 -3.01 3.56
N LEU A 141 -3.52 -4.27 3.13
CA LEU A 141 -2.35 -4.79 2.43
C LEU A 141 -2.07 -4.03 1.12
N LEU A 142 -3.11 -3.81 0.29
CA LEU A 142 -2.98 -3.03 -0.93
C LEU A 142 -2.55 -1.59 -0.63
N ARG A 143 -3.17 -0.97 0.37
CA ARG A 143 -2.87 0.42 0.77
C ARG A 143 -1.43 0.58 1.25
N THR A 144 -0.86 -0.41 1.95
CA THR A 144 0.57 -0.40 2.31
C THR A 144 1.45 -0.39 1.06
N ILE A 145 1.22 -1.29 0.12
CA ILE A 145 2.00 -1.38 -1.13
C ILE A 145 1.89 -0.08 -1.94
N VAL A 146 0.67 0.42 -2.12
CA VAL A 146 0.41 1.66 -2.85
C VAL A 146 1.06 2.85 -2.14
N SER A 147 1.03 2.92 -0.81
CA SER A 147 1.68 4.00 -0.07
C SER A 147 3.20 4.02 -0.26
N VAL A 148 3.83 2.84 -0.31
CA VAL A 148 5.28 2.70 -0.60
C VAL A 148 5.56 3.17 -2.03
N LEU A 149 4.82 2.66 -3.01
CA LEU A 149 5.05 3.01 -4.43
C LEU A 149 4.74 4.48 -4.75
N ASN A 150 3.76 5.08 -4.07
CA ASN A 150 3.31 6.44 -4.34
C ASN A 150 4.15 7.51 -3.62
N ARG A 151 4.68 7.20 -2.42
CA ARG A 151 5.39 8.17 -1.56
C ARG A 151 6.89 7.92 -1.43
N SER A 152 7.43 7.04 -2.26
CA SER A 152 8.87 6.82 -2.39
C SER A 152 9.34 7.16 -3.80
N PRO A 153 10.53 7.77 -3.96
CA PRO A 153 11.15 7.92 -5.26
C PRO A 153 11.37 6.56 -5.95
N ASP A 154 10.99 6.45 -7.22
CA ASP A 154 10.95 5.17 -7.94
C ASP A 154 12.30 4.44 -7.94
N HIS A 155 13.40 5.19 -8.13
CA HIS A 155 14.76 4.65 -8.18
C HIS A 155 15.26 4.07 -6.84
N LEU A 156 14.66 4.46 -5.71
CA LEU A 156 15.02 3.95 -4.39
C LEU A 156 14.30 2.65 -4.05
N ILE A 157 13.16 2.36 -4.70
CA ILE A 157 12.45 1.09 -4.50
C ILE A 157 12.96 0.09 -5.53
N LYS A 158 13.81 -0.83 -5.08
CA LYS A 158 14.31 -1.92 -5.92
C LYS A 158 13.21 -2.94 -6.19
N GLU A 159 12.54 -3.36 -5.12
CA GLU A 159 11.48 -4.36 -5.14
C GLU A 159 10.67 -4.33 -3.83
N ILE A 160 9.46 -4.87 -3.89
CA ILE A 160 8.60 -5.11 -2.73
C ILE A 160 8.37 -6.62 -2.63
N ILE A 161 8.85 -7.24 -1.56
CA ILE A 161 8.75 -8.67 -1.29
C ILE A 161 7.63 -8.88 -0.29
N LEU A 162 6.50 -9.38 -0.78
CA LEU A 162 5.38 -9.82 0.05
C LEU A 162 5.61 -11.27 0.46
N VAL A 163 5.76 -11.51 1.76
CA VAL A 163 5.89 -12.84 2.32
C VAL A 163 4.56 -13.25 2.96
N ASP A 164 3.85 -14.14 2.29
CA ASP A 164 2.61 -14.74 2.76
C ASP A 164 2.93 -15.88 3.73
N ASP A 165 2.72 -15.63 5.02
CA ASP A 165 2.96 -16.59 6.10
C ASP A 165 1.77 -17.55 6.26
N TYR A 166 1.47 -18.28 5.18
CA TYR A 166 0.43 -19.30 5.14
C TYR A 166 -0.98 -18.76 5.45
N SER A 167 -1.39 -17.71 4.73
CA SER A 167 -2.78 -17.22 4.76
C SER A 167 -3.73 -18.28 4.19
N ASP A 168 -4.98 -18.27 4.64
CA ASP A 168 -6.00 -19.24 4.22
C ASP A 168 -6.30 -19.15 2.73
N ASP A 169 -6.17 -17.95 2.15
CA ASP A 169 -6.38 -17.67 0.74
C ASP A 169 -5.09 -17.16 0.10
N ALA A 170 -4.51 -17.96 -0.78
CA ALA A 170 -3.29 -17.59 -1.51
C ALA A 170 -3.52 -16.44 -2.51
N SER A 171 -4.77 -16.19 -2.92
CA SER A 171 -5.08 -15.14 -3.90
C SER A 171 -4.86 -13.73 -3.36
N ASP A 172 -4.83 -13.55 -2.04
CA ASP A 172 -4.49 -12.27 -1.39
C ASP A 172 -3.11 -11.77 -1.85
N GLY A 173 -2.10 -12.64 -1.81
CA GLY A 173 -0.77 -12.30 -2.32
C GLY A 173 -0.69 -12.36 -3.84
N GLN A 174 -1.18 -13.45 -4.45
CA GLN A 174 -0.96 -13.72 -5.88
C GLN A 174 -1.52 -12.64 -6.81
N GLU A 175 -2.65 -12.03 -6.47
CA GLU A 175 -3.22 -10.95 -7.27
C GLU A 175 -2.36 -9.68 -7.24
N LEU A 176 -1.73 -9.39 -6.10
CA LEU A 176 -0.83 -8.25 -5.91
C LEU A 176 0.50 -8.42 -6.65
N ALA A 177 0.91 -9.66 -6.97
CA ALA A 177 2.09 -9.94 -7.79
C ALA A 177 2.02 -9.33 -9.20
N LYS A 178 0.82 -8.96 -9.66
CA LYS A 178 0.60 -8.28 -10.95
C LYS A 178 1.06 -6.83 -10.94
N ILE A 179 1.27 -6.24 -9.76
CA ILE A 179 1.74 -4.87 -9.62
C ILE A 179 3.26 -4.82 -9.88
N GLN A 180 3.72 -3.77 -10.56
CA GLN A 180 5.13 -3.52 -10.81
C GLN A 180 5.97 -3.61 -9.52
N LYS A 181 7.19 -4.14 -9.63
CA LYS A 181 8.14 -4.30 -8.50
C LYS A 181 7.68 -5.23 -7.36
N VAL A 182 6.45 -5.74 -7.37
CA VAL A 182 5.95 -6.65 -6.32
C VAL A 182 6.36 -8.10 -6.62
N LYS A 183 6.97 -8.77 -5.65
CA LYS A 183 7.30 -10.20 -5.66
C LYS A 183 6.58 -10.85 -4.49
N VAL A 184 6.02 -12.04 -4.70
CA VAL A 184 5.26 -12.74 -3.67
C VAL A 184 5.94 -14.07 -3.38
N LEU A 185 6.23 -14.29 -2.11
CA LEU A 185 6.77 -15.53 -1.57
C LEU A 185 5.74 -16.12 -0.61
N ARG A 186 5.24 -17.31 -0.87
CA ARG A 186 4.29 -17.99 0.01
C ARG A 186 4.97 -19.12 0.78
N ASN A 187 4.79 -19.14 2.10
CA ASN A 187 5.24 -20.24 2.94
C ASN A 187 4.32 -21.46 2.78
N GLU A 188 4.92 -22.65 2.82
CA GLU A 188 4.19 -23.94 2.78
C GLU A 188 3.43 -24.25 4.07
N ARG A 189 3.84 -23.63 5.18
CA ARG A 189 3.23 -23.74 6.51
C ARG A 189 3.42 -22.45 7.27
N ARG A 190 2.65 -22.26 8.35
CA ARG A 190 2.79 -21.07 9.21
C ARG A 190 4.13 -21.10 9.96
N GLU A 191 5.02 -20.19 9.59
CA GLU A 191 6.37 -20.07 10.15
C GLU A 191 6.46 -18.96 11.20
N GLY A 192 5.58 -17.98 11.16
CA GLY A 192 5.59 -16.82 12.05
C GLY A 192 6.39 -15.64 11.48
N LEU A 193 6.21 -14.48 12.11
CA LEU A 193 6.74 -13.18 11.66
C LEU A 193 8.25 -13.20 11.43
N MET A 194 9.02 -13.68 12.41
CA MET A 194 10.50 -13.62 12.37
C MET A 194 11.06 -14.45 11.22
N ARG A 195 10.64 -15.72 11.11
CA ARG A 195 11.12 -16.62 10.04
C ARG A 195 10.67 -16.15 8.67
N SER A 196 9.47 -15.58 8.56
CA SER A 196 8.99 -14.97 7.32
C SER A 196 9.81 -13.75 6.90
N ARG A 197 10.19 -12.89 7.86
CA ARG A 197 11.08 -11.74 7.59
C ARG A 197 12.46 -12.19 7.13
N VAL A 198 13.03 -13.22 7.75
CA VAL A 198 14.32 -13.81 7.33
C VAL A 198 14.23 -14.36 5.91
N LYS A 199 13.21 -15.16 5.58
CA LYS A 199 13.01 -15.63 4.21
C LYS A 199 12.88 -14.50 3.18
N GLY A 200 12.19 -13.42 3.55
CA GLY A 200 12.10 -12.22 2.73
C GLY A 200 13.46 -11.52 2.54
N ALA A 201 14.29 -11.50 3.58
CA ALA A 201 15.64 -10.96 3.51
C ALA A 201 16.59 -11.83 2.65
N ASP A 202 16.46 -13.15 2.71
CA ASP A 202 17.31 -14.08 1.94
C ASP A 202 17.12 -13.93 0.41
N VAL A 203 15.92 -13.55 -0.02
CA VAL A 203 15.61 -13.34 -1.46
C VAL A 203 15.77 -11.89 -1.92
N ALA A 204 16.09 -10.98 -0.99
CA ALA A 204 16.23 -9.56 -1.29
C ALA A 204 17.51 -9.27 -2.08
N THR A 205 17.36 -8.45 -3.13
CA THR A 205 18.45 -8.06 -4.04
C THR A 205 18.95 -6.64 -3.82
N GLY A 206 18.23 -5.84 -3.03
CA GLY A 206 18.59 -4.48 -2.68
C GLY A 206 19.71 -4.43 -1.63
N PRO A 207 20.59 -3.42 -1.66
CA PRO A 207 21.67 -3.26 -0.68
C PRO A 207 21.17 -2.90 0.73
N VAL A 208 19.95 -2.38 0.85
CA VAL A 208 19.30 -2.05 2.13
C VAL A 208 17.99 -2.82 2.23
N LEU A 209 17.66 -3.25 3.46
CA LEU A 209 16.40 -3.91 3.79
C LEU A 209 15.48 -2.95 4.52
N THR A 210 14.21 -2.89 4.12
CA THR A 210 13.17 -2.12 4.82
C THR A 210 12.02 -3.04 5.19
N PHE A 211 11.81 -3.25 6.48
CA PHE A 211 10.69 -4.07 6.97
C PHE A 211 9.49 -3.18 7.29
N LEU A 212 8.32 -3.53 6.74
CA LEU A 212 7.06 -2.88 7.04
C LEU A 212 6.01 -3.93 7.44
N ASP A 213 5.07 -3.52 8.30
CA ASP A 213 3.90 -4.32 8.59
C ASP A 213 2.86 -4.17 7.46
N SER A 214 1.96 -5.13 7.33
CA SER A 214 0.99 -5.24 6.23
C SER A 214 -0.20 -4.27 6.31
N HIS A 215 -0.20 -3.38 7.30
CA HIS A 215 -1.25 -2.39 7.55
C HIS A 215 -0.64 -1.02 7.90
N CYS A 216 0.44 -0.66 7.22
CA CYS A 216 1.09 0.64 7.32
C CYS A 216 0.67 1.58 6.19
N GLU A 217 0.81 2.89 6.42
CA GLU A 217 0.72 3.92 5.39
C GLU A 217 1.93 4.84 5.51
N CYS A 218 2.81 4.82 4.51
CA CYS A 218 3.99 5.68 4.49
C CYS A 218 3.57 7.15 4.37
N ASN A 219 4.28 8.09 5.00
CA ASN A 219 4.04 9.53 4.82
C ASN A 219 5.00 10.12 3.76
N THR A 220 4.87 11.41 3.45
CA THR A 220 5.72 12.11 2.48
C THR A 220 7.16 12.19 2.98
N GLY A 221 8.14 11.83 2.15
CA GLY A 221 9.57 11.92 2.48
C GLY A 221 9.97 11.01 3.65
N TRP A 222 9.34 9.84 3.76
CA TRP A 222 9.57 8.90 4.85
C TRP A 222 10.85 8.06 4.66
N LEU A 223 11.28 7.82 3.42
CA LEU A 223 12.29 6.82 3.09
C LEU A 223 13.69 7.42 3.05
N GLU A 224 13.81 8.57 2.41
CA GLU A 224 15.08 9.24 2.10
C GLU A 224 15.88 9.56 3.38
N PRO A 225 15.27 10.09 4.47
CA PRO A 225 15.98 10.30 5.73
C PRO A 225 16.47 9.01 6.39
N LEU A 226 15.74 7.89 6.23
CA LEU A 226 16.13 6.60 6.81
C LEU A 226 17.33 6.03 6.05
N LEU A 227 17.27 6.05 4.72
CA LEU A 227 18.35 5.58 3.87
C LEU A 227 19.61 6.44 4.02
N GLN A 228 19.47 7.75 4.21
CA GLN A 228 20.60 8.64 4.47
C GLN A 228 21.39 8.20 5.71
N ARG A 229 20.72 7.87 6.81
CA ARG A 229 21.38 7.43 8.05
C ARG A 229 22.11 6.09 7.90
N ILE A 230 21.60 5.21 7.05
CA ILE A 230 22.23 3.92 6.73
C ILE A 230 23.42 4.12 5.77
N ALA A 231 23.29 5.05 4.82
CA ALA A 231 24.37 5.41 3.89
C ALA A 231 25.56 6.06 4.62
N GLU A 232 25.29 6.84 5.67
CA GLU A 232 26.31 7.45 6.53
C GLU A 232 27.07 6.40 7.37
N ASP A 233 26.36 5.43 7.96
CA ASP A 233 26.96 4.29 8.65
C ASP A 233 26.08 3.05 8.56
N ARG A 234 26.63 1.99 7.96
CA ARG A 234 25.96 0.70 7.73
C ARG A 234 25.60 -0.05 9.02
N HIS A 235 26.17 0.31 10.17
CA HIS A 235 25.84 -0.30 11.46
C HIS A 235 24.59 0.33 12.10
N ASN A 236 24.06 1.41 11.52
CA ASN A 236 22.85 2.04 12.00
C ASN A 236 21.61 1.20 11.68
N VAL A 237 20.79 0.97 12.70
CA VAL A 237 19.41 0.49 12.53
C VAL A 237 18.49 1.64 12.88
N VAL A 238 17.65 2.03 11.92
CA VAL A 238 16.77 3.21 12.03
C VAL A 238 15.31 2.83 11.96
N SER A 239 14.47 3.57 12.69
CA SER A 239 13.02 3.43 12.66
C SER A 239 12.39 4.82 12.52
N PRO A 240 11.33 4.97 11.70
CA PRO A 240 10.54 6.20 11.70
C PRO A 240 9.76 6.36 13.01
N ILE A 241 9.24 7.56 13.23
CA ILE A 241 8.15 7.78 14.18
C ILE A 241 6.92 7.04 13.63
N ILE A 242 6.26 6.26 14.47
CA ILE A 242 5.11 5.43 14.08
C ILE A 242 3.85 6.21 14.43
N ASP A 243 3.21 6.78 13.41
CA ASP A 243 1.91 7.41 13.53
C ASP A 243 0.79 6.38 13.74
N VAL A 244 -0.35 6.85 14.25
CA VAL A 244 -1.48 5.99 14.62
C VAL A 244 -2.55 6.07 13.54
N ILE A 245 -2.93 4.92 12.99
CA ILE A 245 -4.15 4.77 12.21
C ILE A 245 -5.22 4.24 13.16
N ASN A 246 -6.29 5.01 13.37
CA ASN A 246 -7.36 4.63 14.28
C ASN A 246 -8.08 3.36 13.77
N MET A 247 -8.22 2.36 14.63
CA MET A 247 -8.81 1.06 14.27
C MET A 247 -10.30 1.09 13.90
N ASP A 248 -11.04 2.12 14.30
CA ASP A 248 -12.49 2.23 14.10
C ASP A 248 -12.85 3.04 12.85
N ASN A 249 -12.19 4.18 12.67
CA ASN A 249 -12.53 5.14 11.61
C ASN A 249 -11.39 5.36 10.60
N PHE A 250 -10.23 4.71 10.81
CA PHE A 250 -9.05 4.80 9.96
C PHE A 250 -8.47 6.22 9.81
N GLN A 251 -8.78 7.14 10.73
CA GLN A 251 -8.13 8.45 10.75
C GLN A 251 -6.63 8.30 11.05
N TYR A 252 -5.82 9.03 10.29
CA TYR A 252 -4.37 9.08 10.45
C TYR A 252 -4.01 10.19 11.44
N ILE A 253 -3.37 9.84 12.54
CA ILE A 253 -3.07 10.71 13.68
C ILE A 253 -1.56 10.71 13.94
N GLY A 254 -0.96 11.89 13.98
CA GLY A 254 0.46 12.05 14.27
C GLY A 254 0.82 11.61 15.68
N ALA A 255 1.87 10.81 15.83
CA ALA A 255 2.40 10.42 17.13
C ALA A 255 3.32 11.50 17.72
N SER A 256 3.52 11.46 19.04
CA SER A 256 4.47 12.36 19.70
C SER A 256 5.91 11.99 19.37
N SER A 257 6.72 12.99 19.00
CA SER A 257 8.15 12.84 18.72
C SER A 257 9.02 12.62 19.96
N GLU A 258 8.45 12.72 21.17
CA GLU A 258 9.19 12.60 22.42
C GLU A 258 9.27 11.17 22.96
N LEU A 259 8.52 10.24 22.36
CA LEU A 259 8.45 8.86 22.79
C LEU A 259 9.66 8.06 22.28
N ARG A 260 10.22 7.21 23.14
CA ARG A 260 11.26 6.25 22.80
C ARG A 260 10.88 4.86 23.30
N GLY A 261 11.30 3.83 22.57
CA GLY A 261 11.06 2.43 22.96
C GLY A 261 11.74 2.09 24.30
N GLY A 262 11.04 1.33 25.13
CA GLY A 262 11.55 0.85 26.42
C GLY A 262 10.79 -0.40 26.86
N LYS A 263 11.39 -1.18 27.77
CA LYS A 263 10.81 -2.42 28.31
C LYS A 263 10.85 -2.38 29.84
N LYS A 264 9.72 -2.69 30.49
CA LYS A 264 9.67 -2.96 31.94
C LYS A 264 10.14 -4.40 32.20
N ARG A 265 10.90 -4.64 33.28
CA ARG A 265 11.50 -5.94 33.65
C ARG A 265 10.53 -7.13 33.74
N GLU A 266 9.22 -6.88 33.81
CA GLU A 266 8.15 -7.88 33.98
C GLU A 266 7.91 -8.78 32.75
N MET A 267 8.38 -8.38 31.57
CA MET A 267 8.21 -9.12 30.31
C MET A 267 9.20 -10.30 30.12
N GLU A 268 9.81 -10.82 31.19
CA GLU A 268 10.64 -12.04 31.13
C GLU A 268 9.82 -13.32 31.35
N LYS A 269 8.56 -13.22 31.82
CA LYS A 269 7.68 -14.39 32.08
C LYS A 269 6.40 -14.47 31.22
N SER A 270 6.20 -13.52 30.30
CA SER A 270 4.93 -13.35 29.58
C SER A 270 5.11 -13.44 28.05
N GLU A 271 5.61 -14.57 27.54
CA GLU A 271 5.51 -14.91 26.10
C GLU A 271 4.15 -15.52 25.71
N ARG A 272 3.08 -15.29 26.50
CA ARG A 272 1.75 -15.90 26.23
C ARG A 272 0.56 -14.95 26.09
N LEU A 273 0.74 -13.63 25.98
CA LEU A 273 -0.38 -12.74 25.63
C LEU A 273 0.01 -11.66 24.63
N PHE A 274 -0.59 -11.77 23.44
CA PHE A 274 -1.07 -10.72 22.53
C PHE A 274 -0.28 -9.40 22.40
N GLY A 275 0.23 -9.19 21.17
CA GLY A 275 0.01 -7.93 20.42
C GLY A 275 0.95 -6.75 20.68
N PHE A 276 1.60 -6.30 19.59
CA PHE A 276 2.23 -4.99 19.43
C PHE A 276 3.40 -4.63 20.36
N VAL A 277 4.60 -5.18 20.05
CA VAL A 277 5.86 -4.42 20.08
C VAL A 277 6.83 -5.10 19.08
N CYS A 278 7.02 -4.51 17.89
CA CYS A 278 8.15 -4.84 17.02
C CYS A 278 9.43 -4.23 17.62
N ILE A 279 9.92 -4.83 18.71
CA ILE A 279 11.28 -4.62 19.23
C ILE A 279 11.76 -5.99 19.69
N PHE A 280 12.54 -6.68 18.86
CA PHE A 280 13.53 -7.62 19.37
C PHE A 280 14.84 -7.50 18.57
N PRO A 281 15.99 -7.64 19.25
CA PRO A 281 17.31 -7.33 18.72
C PRO A 281 17.77 -8.45 17.80
N LEU A 282 18.45 -8.07 16.73
CA LEU A 282 19.08 -8.99 15.80
C LEU A 282 20.17 -9.78 16.54
N LEU A 283 20.03 -11.10 16.54
CA LEU A 283 21.09 -12.04 16.91
C LEU A 283 22.29 -11.78 15.99
N ILE A 284 23.43 -11.43 16.58
CA ILE A 284 24.72 -11.54 15.91
C ILE A 284 25.05 -13.03 15.87
N LEU A 285 25.00 -13.63 14.67
CA LEU A 285 25.68 -14.89 14.40
C LEU A 285 27.14 -14.53 14.10
N GLU A 286 28.00 -14.73 15.08
CA GLU A 286 29.44 -14.81 14.88
C GLU A 286 29.79 -16.00 13.98
N SER A 287 30.62 -15.74 12.98
CA SER A 287 31.63 -16.67 12.49
C SER A 287 32.94 -15.91 12.32
#